data_AF-A0A916HJT1-F1
#
_entry.id   AF-A0A916HJT1-F1
#
_cell.length_a   1.000
_cell.length_b   1.000
_cell.length_c   1.000
_cell.angle_alpha   90.00
_cell.angle_beta   90.00
_cell.angle_gamma   90.00
#
_symmetry.space_group_name_H-M   'P 1'
#
loop_
_entity.id
_entity.type
_entity.pdbx_description
1 polymer ?
#
loop_
_entity_poly.entity_id
_entity_poly.type
_entity_poly.pdbx_seq_one_letter_code
_entity_poly.pdbx_strand_id
1 'polypeptide(L)'
;MTVHTNPPSRWFDLLPPARLTRQLLLTLPVIAMACAPAARLTPPSADASAEEVALSGASVLIGAGDIGRCEATGDELTAAIIDSVLAADSVAGVVHAVFTTGDNAYPSGTAAQFTLCFGTSWGDTTRSIMKWIRPAAGNHEYQTAGASAYFAYFGDRAGEPGKGYYAYDIGEWRAIVLNTETLPLSAVDPEGVPDQGAWLRAELKANPKKCTVAYFHRPLWASGTHG
;
A
#
# COMPACT_ATOMS: atom_id res chain seq x y z
N MET A 1 -43.63 -51.51 -40.76
CA MET A 1 -43.37 -50.40 -39.82
C MET A 1 -43.58 -50.99 -38.44
N THR A 2 -42.50 -51.45 -37.83
CA THR A 2 -42.52 -52.47 -36.77
C THR A 2 -41.89 -51.90 -35.51
N VAL A 3 -42.63 -52.00 -34.42
CA VAL A 3 -42.30 -51.61 -33.03
C VAL A 3 -41.66 -52.81 -32.31
N HIS A 4 -40.76 -52.55 -31.34
CA HIS A 4 -40.57 -53.25 -30.02
C HIS A 4 -39.09 -53.23 -29.54
N THR A 5 -38.75 -52.47 -28.48
CA THR A 5 -38.51 -52.83 -27.05
C THR A 5 -37.15 -53.49 -26.70
N ASN A 6 -36.37 -52.81 -25.82
CA ASN A 6 -35.55 -53.22 -24.63
C ASN A 6 -35.28 -54.74 -24.35
N PRO A 7 -34.31 -55.21 -23.49
CA PRO A 7 -33.36 -54.54 -22.56
C PRO A 7 -31.96 -55.30 -22.39
N PRO A 8 -31.40 -55.70 -21.19
CA PRO A 8 -30.03 -55.36 -20.74
C PRO A 8 -29.16 -56.60 -20.32
N SER A 9 -28.14 -56.37 -19.46
CA SER A 9 -27.30 -57.31 -18.65
C SER A 9 -25.87 -57.59 -19.20
N ARG A 10 -24.81 -57.20 -18.44
CA ARG A 10 -23.94 -58.00 -17.53
C ARG A 10 -23.38 -59.24 -18.26
N TRP A 11 -22.09 -59.57 -18.24
CA TRP A 11 -21.34 -60.17 -17.12
C TRP A 11 -19.82 -60.11 -17.43
N PHE A 12 -19.05 -59.84 -16.37
CA PHE A 12 -17.71 -60.33 -16.03
C PHE A 12 -16.76 -60.82 -17.14
N ASP A 13 -15.53 -60.26 -17.16
CA ASP A 13 -14.35 -61.11 -16.99
C ASP A 13 -13.09 -60.35 -16.52
N LEU A 14 -12.62 -60.80 -15.36
CA LEU A 14 -11.23 -61.06 -14.98
C LEU A 14 -10.25 -59.87 -14.82
N LEU A 15 -10.14 -59.43 -13.56
CA LEU A 15 -8.95 -58.77 -13.01
C LEU A 15 -7.78 -59.77 -12.86
N PRO A 16 -6.55 -59.43 -13.27
CA PRO A 16 -5.33 -60.09 -12.79
C PRO A 16 -4.90 -59.53 -11.41
N PRO A 17 -4.08 -60.28 -10.65
CA PRO A 17 -3.85 -60.04 -9.22
C PRO A 17 -3.00 -58.80 -8.94
N ALA A 18 -3.36 -58.11 -7.86
CA ALA A 18 -2.64 -56.97 -7.31
C ALA A 18 -1.20 -57.34 -6.96
N ARG A 19 -0.23 -56.69 -7.61
CA ARG A 19 1.13 -56.61 -7.09
C ARG A 19 1.14 -55.58 -5.97
N LEU A 20 1.24 -56.02 -4.72
CA LEU A 20 1.58 -55.15 -3.60
C LEU A 20 3.04 -54.68 -3.77
N THR A 21 3.24 -53.59 -4.51
CA THR A 21 4.44 -52.78 -4.35
C THR A 21 4.31 -52.03 -3.04
N ARG A 22 5.12 -52.45 -2.06
CA ARG A 22 5.33 -51.77 -0.79
C ARG A 22 5.97 -50.41 -1.08
N GLN A 23 5.15 -49.41 -1.39
CA GLN A 23 5.62 -48.02 -1.46
C GLN A 23 5.95 -47.59 -0.04
N LEU A 24 7.24 -47.49 0.28
CA LEU A 24 7.70 -46.72 1.43
C LEU A 24 7.27 -45.27 1.18
N LEU A 25 6.18 -44.84 1.81
CA LEU A 25 5.88 -43.43 2.00
C LEU A 25 6.95 -42.85 2.95
N LEU A 26 8.00 -42.29 2.36
CA LEU A 26 8.88 -41.36 3.04
C LEU A 26 8.08 -40.08 3.29
N THR A 27 7.45 -39.99 4.47
CA THR A 27 6.93 -38.73 4.98
C THR A 27 8.13 -37.83 5.29
N LEU A 28 8.49 -36.96 4.34
CA LEU A 28 9.38 -35.84 4.62
C LEU A 28 8.69 -34.93 5.64
N PRO A 29 9.28 -34.70 6.83
CA PRO A 29 8.76 -33.66 7.72
C PRO A 29 8.95 -32.32 7.01
N VAL A 30 7.86 -31.68 6.61
CA VAL A 30 7.87 -30.26 6.28
C VAL A 30 8.10 -29.53 7.60
N ILE A 31 9.37 -29.31 7.93
CA ILE A 31 9.74 -28.39 8.99
C ILE A 31 9.41 -26.99 8.45
N ALA A 32 8.20 -26.51 8.76
CA ALA A 32 7.87 -25.12 8.64
C ALA A 32 8.74 -24.36 9.67
N MET A 33 9.94 -23.97 9.25
CA MET A 33 10.78 -23.06 10.01
C MET A 33 10.16 -21.67 9.87
N ALA A 34 9.08 -21.44 10.61
CA ALA A 34 8.57 -20.10 10.84
C ALA A 34 9.60 -19.37 11.70
N CYS A 35 10.52 -18.66 11.05
CA CYS A 35 11.40 -17.71 11.71
C CYS A 35 10.58 -16.43 11.99
N ALA A 36 9.56 -16.55 12.83
CA ALA A 36 8.94 -15.40 13.46
C ALA A 36 9.35 -15.47 14.93
N PRO A 37 10.25 -14.59 15.42
CA PRO A 37 10.31 -14.41 16.85
C PRO A 37 8.89 -14.07 17.31
N ALA A 38 8.37 -14.81 18.29
CA ALA A 38 7.12 -14.46 18.94
C ALA A 38 7.35 -13.13 19.66
N ALA A 39 7.13 -12.01 18.95
CA ALA A 39 7.08 -10.70 19.55
C ALA A 39 5.83 -10.69 20.44
N ARG A 40 6.01 -11.00 21.73
CA ARG A 40 5.01 -10.69 22.74
C ARG A 40 5.04 -9.19 22.91
N LEU A 41 4.19 -8.49 22.16
CA LEU A 41 3.94 -7.08 22.36
C LEU A 41 3.10 -6.93 23.64
N THR A 42 3.78 -6.81 24.78
CA THR A 42 3.13 -6.19 25.95
C THR A 42 2.98 -4.71 25.65
N PRO A 43 1.76 -4.14 25.75
CA PRO A 43 1.59 -2.70 25.63
C PRO A 43 2.53 -1.98 26.60
N PRO A 44 3.26 -0.94 26.18
CA PRO A 44 4.05 -0.14 27.10
C PRO A 44 3.15 0.49 28.18
N SER A 45 3.71 0.74 29.36
CA SER A 45 3.05 1.50 30.42
C SER A 45 2.64 2.88 29.90
N ALA A 46 1.54 3.44 30.40
CA ALA A 46 1.12 4.80 30.06
C ALA A 46 2.18 5.87 30.39
N ASP A 47 3.09 5.57 31.32
CA ASP A 47 4.20 6.42 31.75
C ASP A 47 5.54 6.06 31.09
N ALA A 48 5.56 5.12 30.14
CA ALA A 48 6.78 4.81 29.40
C ALA A 48 7.20 6.04 28.59
N SER A 49 8.46 6.45 28.72
CA SER A 49 9.02 7.36 27.73
C SER A 49 8.87 6.71 26.36
N ALA A 50 8.39 7.46 25.36
CA ALA A 50 8.37 7.01 23.98
C ALA A 50 9.81 6.82 23.51
N GLU A 51 10.37 5.65 23.81
CA GLU A 51 11.64 5.22 23.27
C GLU A 51 11.30 4.45 21.99
N GLU A 52 11.66 5.05 20.87
CA GLU A 52 11.49 4.43 19.57
C GLU A 52 12.37 3.18 19.52
N VAL A 53 11.71 2.01 19.55
CA VAL A 53 12.40 0.74 19.33
C VAL A 53 12.73 0.70 17.85
N ALA A 54 13.94 1.14 17.49
CA ALA A 54 14.50 0.88 16.18
C ALA A 54 14.56 -0.64 16.00
N LEU A 55 13.62 -1.18 15.22
CA LEU A 55 13.54 -2.60 14.94
C LEU A 55 14.66 -2.93 13.95
N SER A 56 15.80 -3.41 14.46
CA SER A 56 16.93 -3.83 13.63
C SER A 56 16.48 -4.81 12.54
N GLY A 57 16.70 -4.43 11.28
CA GLY A 57 16.29 -5.20 10.10
C GLY A 57 14.85 -4.99 9.64
N ALA A 58 14.04 -4.18 10.31
CA ALA A 58 12.73 -3.77 9.82
C ALA A 58 12.83 -2.58 8.87
N SER A 59 11.75 -2.35 8.11
CA SER A 59 11.56 -1.13 7.33
C SER A 59 10.30 -0.42 7.79
N VAL A 60 10.33 0.90 7.84
CA VAL A 60 9.31 1.72 8.48
C VAL A 60 8.62 2.62 7.46
N LEU A 61 7.29 2.49 7.37
CA LEU A 61 6.43 3.40 6.63
C LEU A 61 5.68 4.28 7.64
N ILE A 62 5.87 5.59 7.54
CA ILE A 62 5.24 6.59 8.42
C ILE A 62 4.35 7.45 7.53
N GLY A 63 3.11 7.71 7.91
CA GLY A 63 2.26 8.52 7.06
C GLY A 63 1.09 9.19 7.75
N ALA A 64 0.55 10.17 7.04
CA ALA A 64 -0.66 10.91 7.39
C ALA A 64 -1.43 11.28 6.11
N GLY A 65 -2.66 11.76 6.27
CA GLY A 65 -3.45 12.36 5.21
C GLY A 65 -4.24 13.51 5.78
N ASP A 66 -4.96 14.23 4.92
CA ASP A 66 -5.72 15.42 5.31
C ASP A 66 -4.84 16.46 6.04
N ILE A 67 -3.75 16.85 5.37
CA ILE A 67 -2.68 17.72 5.90
C ILE A 67 -2.49 18.98 5.05
N GLY A 68 -1.72 19.94 5.54
CA GLY A 68 -1.36 21.16 4.81
C GLY A 68 -2.50 22.19 4.80
N ARG A 69 -3.20 22.35 5.93
CA ARG A 69 -4.26 23.34 6.12
C ARG A 69 -3.66 24.71 6.47
N CYS A 70 -3.96 25.73 5.64
CA CYS A 70 -3.45 27.09 5.85
C CYS A 70 -3.92 27.76 7.16
N GLU A 71 -5.03 27.30 7.73
CA GLU A 71 -5.70 27.93 8.87
C GLU A 71 -5.61 27.10 10.16
N ALA A 72 -4.81 26.02 10.16
CA ALA A 72 -4.64 25.14 11.31
C ALA A 72 -3.17 24.84 11.56
N THR A 73 -2.81 24.53 12.80
CA THR A 73 -1.43 24.24 13.21
C THR A 73 -1.17 22.76 13.58
N GLY A 74 -2.20 21.92 13.47
CA GLY A 74 -2.10 20.51 13.84
C GLY A 74 -1.12 19.74 12.95
N ASP A 75 -1.07 20.12 11.67
CA ASP A 75 -0.28 19.43 10.65
C ASP A 75 1.22 19.64 10.87
N GLU A 76 1.63 20.82 11.37
CA GLU A 76 3.00 21.15 11.78
C GLU A 76 3.47 20.30 12.96
N LEU A 77 2.58 20.05 13.92
CA LEU A 77 2.89 19.20 15.08
C LEU A 77 3.07 17.75 14.64
N THR A 78 2.23 17.24 13.72
CA THR A 78 2.42 15.91 13.13
C THR A 78 3.72 15.84 12.32
N ALA A 79 4.04 16.86 11.52
CA ALA A 79 5.31 16.93 10.81
C ALA A 79 6.51 16.90 11.77
N ALA A 80 6.45 17.62 12.89
CA ALA A 80 7.51 17.60 13.90
C ALA A 80 7.71 16.22 14.54
N ILE A 81 6.63 15.47 14.80
CA ILE A 81 6.70 14.09 15.29
C ILE A 81 7.40 13.21 14.24
N ILE A 82 6.97 13.29 12.98
CA ILE A 82 7.54 12.46 11.91
C ILE A 82 9.02 12.78 11.68
N ASP A 83 9.42 14.06 11.67
CA ASP A 83 10.83 14.42 11.57
C ASP A 83 11.67 13.84 12.72
N SER A 84 11.12 13.81 13.94
CA SER A 84 11.83 13.21 15.09
C SER A 84 12.05 11.71 14.91
N VAL A 85 11.06 11.00 14.38
CA VAL A 85 11.14 9.57 14.07
C VAL A 85 12.14 9.33 12.94
N LEU A 86 12.06 10.10 11.85
CA LEU A 86 13.01 9.99 10.74
C LEU A 86 14.46 10.23 11.17
N ALA A 87 14.68 11.15 12.12
CA ALA A 87 16.00 11.40 12.68
C ALA A 87 16.51 10.19 13.48
N ALA A 88 15.66 9.58 14.32
CA ALA A 88 16.01 8.38 15.07
C ALA A 88 16.28 7.18 14.15
N ASP A 89 15.39 6.91 13.19
CA ASP A 89 15.54 5.87 12.17
C ASP A 89 16.84 6.06 11.37
N SER A 90 17.16 7.29 10.97
CA SER A 90 18.39 7.60 10.23
C SER A 90 19.65 7.28 11.04
N VAL A 91 19.67 7.62 12.33
CA VAL A 91 20.80 7.32 13.23
C VAL A 91 20.95 5.81 13.45
N ALA A 92 19.83 5.09 13.53
CA ALA A 92 19.82 3.64 13.70
C ALA A 92 20.07 2.84 12.40
N GLY A 93 20.13 3.52 11.24
CA GLY A 93 20.28 2.86 9.94
C GLY A 93 19.02 2.10 9.48
N VAL A 94 17.85 2.49 9.98
CA VAL A 94 16.56 1.91 9.59
C VAL A 94 16.14 2.46 8.23
N VAL A 95 15.72 1.56 7.34
CA VAL A 95 15.16 1.92 6.04
C VAL A 95 13.74 2.47 6.26
N HIS A 96 13.51 3.73 5.88
CA HIS A 96 12.23 4.40 6.08
C HIS A 96 11.73 5.14 4.85
N ALA A 97 10.42 5.37 4.79
CA ALA A 97 9.80 6.33 3.89
C ALA A 97 8.61 7.02 4.57
N VAL A 98 8.30 8.23 4.10
CA VAL A 98 7.10 8.95 4.50
C VAL A 98 6.07 8.80 3.39
N PHE A 99 4.84 8.40 3.71
CA PHE A 99 3.75 8.41 2.75
C PHE A 99 2.69 9.43 3.15
N THR A 100 1.98 9.97 2.16
CA THR A 100 0.75 10.70 2.42
C THR A 100 -0.41 10.06 1.69
N THR A 101 -1.59 10.02 2.32
CA THR A 101 -2.79 9.41 1.72
C THR A 101 -3.66 10.43 0.98
N GLY A 102 -3.05 11.44 0.37
CA GLY A 102 -3.77 12.49 -0.34
C GLY A 102 -4.27 13.62 0.54
N ASP A 103 -4.83 14.64 -0.11
CA ASP A 103 -5.26 15.90 0.49
C ASP A 103 -4.10 16.56 1.25
N ASN A 104 -3.10 16.95 0.46
CA ASN A 104 -1.83 17.45 0.94
C ASN A 104 -1.82 18.97 1.07
N ALA A 105 -2.74 19.68 0.42
CA ALA A 105 -2.84 21.13 0.56
C ALA A 105 -4.30 21.57 0.46
N TYR A 106 -4.78 22.23 1.52
CA TYR A 106 -6.15 22.72 1.60
C TYR A 106 -6.25 24.22 1.33
N PRO A 107 -7.45 24.72 0.96
CA PRO A 107 -8.67 23.96 0.67
C PRO A 107 -8.79 23.37 -0.74
N SER A 108 -7.86 23.59 -1.67
CA SER A 108 -8.10 23.21 -3.07
C SER A 108 -6.84 22.79 -3.83
N GLY A 109 -5.77 22.40 -3.14
CA GLY A 109 -4.53 21.94 -3.78
C GLY A 109 -3.88 22.96 -4.71
N THR A 110 -4.11 24.25 -4.52
CA THR A 110 -3.54 25.28 -5.42
C THR A 110 -2.03 25.42 -5.22
N ALA A 111 -1.31 25.93 -6.24
CA ALA A 111 0.12 26.19 -6.13
C ALA A 111 0.47 27.14 -4.96
N ALA A 112 -0.41 28.09 -4.65
CA ALA A 112 -0.26 28.97 -3.50
C ALA A 112 -0.40 28.19 -2.17
N GLN A 113 -1.37 27.27 -2.06
CA GLN A 113 -1.58 26.46 -0.85
C GLN A 113 -0.45 25.45 -0.63
N PHE A 114 0.07 24.85 -1.71
CA PHE A 114 1.28 24.02 -1.63
C PHE A 114 2.49 24.82 -1.14
N THR A 115 2.67 26.06 -1.61
CA THR A 115 3.79 26.91 -1.17
C THR A 115 3.61 27.42 0.26
N LEU A 116 2.43 27.93 0.60
CA LEU A 116 2.18 28.71 1.81
C LEU A 116 1.70 27.89 3.00
N CYS A 117 1.25 26.64 2.79
CA CYS A 117 0.58 25.84 3.82
C CYS A 117 1.23 24.48 3.96
N PHE A 118 1.33 23.70 2.86
CA PHE A 118 2.12 22.47 2.90
C PHE A 118 3.61 22.77 3.04
N GLY A 119 4.13 23.74 2.26
CA GLY A 119 5.55 24.12 2.25
C GLY A 119 6.10 24.63 3.56
N THR A 120 5.26 25.21 4.41
CA THR A 120 5.65 25.72 5.74
C THR A 120 5.52 24.66 6.84
N SER A 121 4.91 23.52 6.55
CA SER A 121 4.69 22.42 7.49
C SER A 121 5.51 21.18 7.09
N TRP A 122 4.96 20.35 6.21
CA TRP A 122 5.52 19.10 5.72
C TRP A 122 6.53 19.28 4.58
N GLY A 123 6.32 20.33 3.78
CA GLY A 123 7.02 20.62 2.54
C GLY A 123 8.32 21.40 2.70
N ASP A 124 8.76 21.63 3.94
CA ASP A 124 10.02 22.30 4.22
C ASP A 124 11.19 21.42 3.74
N THR A 125 11.80 21.82 2.63
CA THR A 125 12.89 21.09 1.99
C THR A 125 14.17 21.00 2.84
N THR A 126 14.27 21.76 3.93
CA THR A 126 15.37 21.63 4.89
C THR A 126 15.20 20.45 5.85
N ARG A 127 14.01 19.85 5.90
CA ARG A 127 13.66 18.74 6.79
C ARG A 127 13.72 17.38 6.09
N SER A 128 13.77 16.33 6.89
CA SER A 128 13.94 14.96 6.41
C SER A 128 12.71 14.45 5.66
N ILE A 129 11.50 14.90 6.03
CA ILE A 129 10.25 14.47 5.38
C ILE A 129 10.34 14.54 3.85
N MET A 130 10.73 15.69 3.28
CA MET A 130 10.75 15.88 1.82
C MET A 130 11.79 15.03 1.08
N LYS A 131 12.78 14.50 1.78
CA LYS A 131 13.73 13.53 1.20
C LYS A 131 13.08 12.16 1.00
N TRP A 132 12.17 11.78 1.88
CA TRP A 132 11.62 10.42 1.96
C TRP A 132 10.14 10.33 1.60
N ILE A 133 9.50 11.46 1.29
CA ILE A 133 8.07 11.53 0.98
C ILE A 133 7.70 10.82 -0.33
N ARG A 134 6.59 10.10 -0.27
CA ARG A 134 5.94 9.34 -1.34
C ARG A 134 4.44 9.64 -1.28
N PRO A 135 4.01 10.78 -1.87
CA PRO A 135 2.65 11.26 -1.72
C PRO A 135 1.67 10.51 -2.62
N ALA A 136 0.46 10.23 -2.13
CA ALA A 136 -0.71 10.01 -2.97
C ALA A 136 -1.43 11.34 -3.22
N ALA A 137 -2.23 11.41 -4.28
CA ALA A 137 -3.15 12.52 -4.52
C ALA A 137 -4.53 12.22 -3.93
N GLY A 138 -5.17 13.24 -3.38
CA GLY A 138 -6.55 13.22 -2.92
C GLY A 138 -7.44 14.16 -3.72
N ASN A 139 -8.71 14.24 -3.30
CA ASN A 139 -9.69 15.00 -4.07
C ASN A 139 -9.46 16.51 -4.03
N HIS A 140 -8.80 17.02 -2.98
CA HIS A 140 -8.46 18.44 -2.90
C HIS A 140 -7.39 18.82 -3.93
N GLU A 141 -6.47 17.94 -4.29
CA GLU A 141 -5.50 18.19 -5.36
C GLU A 141 -6.18 18.38 -6.73
N TYR A 142 -7.25 17.61 -6.98
CA TYR A 142 -8.02 17.63 -8.23
C TYR A 142 -9.05 18.76 -8.32
N GLN A 143 -9.14 19.63 -7.32
CA GLN A 143 -9.84 20.92 -7.47
C GLN A 143 -9.04 21.91 -8.34
N THR A 144 -7.78 21.59 -8.64
CA THR A 144 -7.02 22.20 -9.75
C THR A 144 -7.06 21.31 -10.99
N ALA A 145 -7.02 21.91 -12.17
CA ALA A 145 -7.04 21.17 -13.43
C ALA A 145 -5.91 20.12 -13.47
N GLY A 146 -6.32 18.84 -13.54
CA GLY A 146 -5.43 17.69 -13.61
C GLY A 146 -4.46 17.53 -12.44
N ALA A 147 -4.77 18.10 -11.26
CA ALA A 147 -3.84 18.15 -10.13
C ALA A 147 -2.47 18.75 -10.49
N SER A 148 -2.44 19.70 -11.44
CA SER A 148 -1.20 20.26 -11.98
C SER A 148 -0.26 20.85 -10.93
N ALA A 149 -0.81 21.50 -9.89
CA ALA A 149 -0.02 22.05 -8.79
C ALA A 149 0.64 20.96 -7.93
N TYR A 150 -0.05 19.85 -7.69
CA TYR A 150 0.48 18.70 -6.96
C TYR A 150 1.68 18.07 -7.70
N PHE A 151 1.54 17.81 -8.99
CA PHE A 151 2.64 17.27 -9.81
C PHE A 151 3.81 18.24 -9.92
N ALA A 152 3.54 19.53 -10.06
CA ALA A 152 4.58 20.56 -10.09
C ALA A 152 5.34 20.66 -8.76
N TYR A 153 4.64 20.50 -7.63
CA TYR A 153 5.23 20.62 -6.31
C TYR A 153 6.09 19.41 -5.93
N PHE A 154 5.56 18.20 -6.10
CA PHE A 154 6.26 16.98 -5.68
C PHE A 154 7.25 16.43 -6.72
N GLY A 155 7.09 16.80 -7.99
CA GLY A 155 7.91 16.29 -9.10
C GLY A 155 7.88 14.77 -9.18
N ASP A 156 9.03 14.15 -9.42
CA ASP A 156 9.18 12.70 -9.56
C ASP A 156 8.64 11.88 -8.37
N ARG A 157 8.51 12.50 -7.19
CA ARG A 157 7.94 11.83 -6.01
C ARG A 157 6.48 11.46 -6.19
N ALA A 158 5.73 12.18 -7.04
CA ALA A 158 4.33 11.94 -7.35
C ALA A 158 4.13 10.92 -8.50
N GLY A 159 5.20 10.29 -8.97
CA GLY A 159 5.17 9.45 -10.16
C GLY A 159 5.04 10.28 -11.46
N GLU A 160 4.62 9.62 -12.53
CA GLU A 160 4.46 10.28 -13.84
C GLU A 160 3.36 11.35 -13.78
N PRO A 161 3.65 12.60 -14.19
CA PRO A 161 2.66 13.67 -14.21
C PRO A 161 1.39 13.28 -14.98
N GLY A 162 0.23 13.52 -14.38
CA GLY A 162 -1.07 13.16 -14.94
C GLY A 162 -1.54 11.74 -14.60
N LYS A 163 -0.67 10.86 -14.11
CA LYS A 163 -1.05 9.51 -13.62
C LYS A 163 -1.24 9.48 -12.11
N GLY A 164 -0.25 9.93 -11.34
CA GLY A 164 -0.31 9.95 -9.87
C GLY A 164 -0.33 8.58 -9.19
N TYR A 165 -0.08 7.51 -9.93
CA TYR A 165 0.10 6.15 -9.42
C TYR A 165 1.50 5.64 -9.78
N TYR A 166 2.12 4.94 -8.86
CA TYR A 166 3.50 4.46 -8.98
C TYR A 166 3.78 3.41 -7.90
N ALA A 167 4.94 2.75 -7.98
CA ALA A 167 5.35 1.77 -6.99
C ALA A 167 6.84 1.92 -6.68
N TYR A 168 7.21 1.58 -5.45
CA TYR A 168 8.59 1.65 -4.98
C TYR A 168 8.87 0.55 -3.97
N ASP A 169 10.14 0.27 -3.75
CA ASP A 169 10.59 -0.69 -2.74
C ASP A 169 10.97 0.04 -1.45
N ILE A 170 10.60 -0.55 -0.32
CA ILE A 170 11.06 -0.13 1.00
C ILE A 170 11.44 -1.39 1.80
N GLY A 171 12.75 -1.67 1.83
CA GLY A 171 13.26 -2.97 2.26
C GLY A 171 12.60 -4.13 1.52
N GLU A 172 12.01 -5.05 2.27
CA GLU A 172 11.34 -6.22 1.72
C GLU A 172 9.93 -5.93 1.16
N TRP A 173 9.39 -4.73 1.39
CA TRP A 173 8.05 -4.35 0.95
C TRP A 173 8.06 -3.77 -0.47
N ARG A 174 7.05 -4.16 -1.26
CA ARG A 174 6.60 -3.41 -2.43
C ARG A 174 5.48 -2.46 -2.00
N ALA A 175 5.73 -1.17 -2.05
CA ALA A 175 4.71 -0.16 -1.80
C ALA A 175 4.08 0.29 -3.14
N ILE A 176 2.76 0.38 -3.16
CA ILE A 176 1.96 0.76 -4.32
C ILE A 176 1.14 1.99 -3.95
N VAL A 177 1.31 3.04 -4.73
CA VAL A 177 0.55 4.29 -4.60
C VAL A 177 -0.50 4.31 -5.69
N LEU A 178 -1.77 4.36 -5.29
CA LEU A 178 -2.88 4.43 -6.24
C LEU A 178 -3.49 5.82 -6.23
N ASN A 179 -3.96 6.24 -7.41
CA ASN A 179 -4.66 7.50 -7.59
C ASN A 179 -6.16 7.25 -7.72
N THR A 180 -6.90 7.52 -6.65
CA THR A 180 -8.35 7.29 -6.58
C THR A 180 -9.17 8.33 -7.34
N GLU A 181 -8.61 9.49 -7.64
CA GLU A 181 -9.34 10.56 -8.34
C GLU A 181 -9.40 10.34 -9.85
N THR A 182 -8.59 9.42 -10.36
CA THR A 182 -8.71 8.95 -11.74
C THR A 182 -9.81 7.89 -11.88
N LEU A 183 -10.17 7.19 -10.79
CA LEU A 183 -11.20 6.17 -10.79
C LEU A 183 -12.60 6.83 -10.81
N PRO A 184 -13.53 6.43 -11.69
CA PRO A 184 -14.90 6.90 -11.59
C PRO A 184 -15.49 6.45 -10.24
N LEU A 185 -15.98 7.38 -9.43
CA LEU A 185 -16.62 7.12 -8.12
C LEU A 185 -17.79 6.12 -8.15
N SER A 186 -18.35 5.87 -9.34
CA SER A 186 -19.46 4.93 -9.58
C SER A 186 -19.01 3.56 -10.11
N ALA A 187 -17.71 3.37 -10.37
CA ALA A 187 -17.20 2.16 -10.99
C ALA A 187 -16.58 1.25 -9.94
N VAL A 188 -17.39 0.34 -9.40
CA VAL A 188 -16.92 -1.03 -9.15
C VAL A 188 -16.70 -1.66 -10.53
N ASP A 189 -15.73 -1.13 -11.27
CA ASP A 189 -15.22 -1.73 -12.48
C ASP A 189 -13.80 -2.18 -12.15
N PRO A 190 -13.51 -3.49 -12.12
CA PRO A 190 -12.14 -3.99 -12.01
C PRO A 190 -11.21 -3.50 -13.14
N GLU A 191 -11.75 -2.78 -14.15
CA GLU A 191 -11.06 -2.11 -15.25
C GLU A 191 -11.05 -0.56 -15.14
N GLY A 192 -11.52 0.02 -14.03
CA GLY A 192 -11.64 1.46 -13.81
C GLY A 192 -10.32 2.21 -14.06
N VAL A 193 -10.33 3.01 -15.14
CA VAL A 193 -9.19 3.61 -15.86
C VAL A 193 -8.31 2.54 -16.52
N PRO A 194 -8.42 2.34 -17.86
CA PRO A 194 -7.69 1.30 -18.60
C PRO A 194 -6.20 1.24 -18.26
N ASP A 195 -5.59 2.39 -17.98
CA ASP A 195 -4.16 2.51 -17.73
C ASP A 195 -3.76 2.09 -16.31
N GLN A 196 -4.48 2.52 -15.25
CA GLN A 196 -4.07 2.22 -13.86
C GLN A 196 -4.34 0.75 -13.48
N GLY A 197 -5.52 0.21 -13.81
CA GLY A 197 -5.85 -1.18 -13.49
C GLY A 197 -4.96 -2.19 -14.23
N ALA A 198 -4.69 -1.93 -15.52
CA ALA A 198 -3.76 -2.74 -16.30
C ALA A 198 -2.31 -2.61 -15.80
N TRP A 199 -1.88 -1.38 -15.48
CA TRP A 199 -0.58 -1.13 -14.86
C TRP A 199 -0.44 -1.90 -13.55
N LEU A 200 -1.42 -1.84 -12.64
CA LEU A 200 -1.36 -2.52 -11.35
C LEU A 200 -1.24 -4.04 -11.51
N ARG A 201 -2.00 -4.63 -12.44
CA ARG A 201 -1.88 -6.07 -12.76
C ARG A 201 -0.50 -6.43 -13.29
N ALA A 202 0.06 -5.60 -14.18
CA ALA A 202 1.41 -5.81 -14.71
C ALA A 202 2.48 -5.65 -13.62
N GLU A 203 2.33 -4.65 -12.77
CA GLU A 203 3.19 -4.31 -11.64
C GLU A 203 3.26 -5.47 -10.64
N LEU A 204 2.11 -5.98 -10.19
CA LEU A 204 2.03 -7.13 -9.27
C LEU A 204 2.58 -8.43 -9.89
N LYS A 205 2.45 -8.60 -11.20
CA LYS A 205 3.01 -9.76 -11.91
C LYS A 205 4.54 -9.67 -12.03
N ALA A 206 5.07 -8.47 -12.30
CA ALA A 206 6.50 -8.24 -12.45
C ALA A 206 7.23 -8.23 -11.10
N ASN A 207 6.55 -7.85 -10.02
CA ASN A 207 7.13 -7.70 -8.68
C ASN A 207 6.40 -8.57 -7.65
N PRO A 208 6.62 -9.91 -7.63
CA PRO A 208 5.87 -10.86 -6.80
C PRO A 208 6.33 -10.88 -5.33
N LYS A 209 6.67 -9.73 -4.74
CA LYS A 209 7.08 -9.64 -3.33
C LYS A 209 5.92 -10.04 -2.43
N LYS A 210 6.19 -10.93 -1.46
CA LYS A 210 5.17 -11.37 -0.49
C LYS A 210 4.64 -10.21 0.35
N CYS A 211 5.54 -9.31 0.75
CA CYS A 211 5.21 -8.09 1.46
C CYS A 211 4.84 -7.03 0.43
N THR A 212 3.55 -6.81 0.22
CA THR A 212 3.03 -5.76 -0.66
C THR A 212 2.00 -4.95 0.10
N VAL A 213 2.10 -3.63 0.04
CA VAL A 213 1.17 -2.68 0.64
C VAL A 213 0.72 -1.68 -0.41
N ALA A 214 -0.55 -1.30 -0.36
CA ALA A 214 -1.09 -0.22 -1.19
C ALA A 214 -1.68 0.86 -0.30
N TYR A 215 -1.50 2.12 -0.68
CA TYR A 215 -2.15 3.26 -0.03
C TYR A 215 -2.64 4.25 -1.07
N PHE A 216 -3.72 4.96 -0.71
CA PHE A 216 -4.48 5.85 -1.57
C PHE A 216 -5.46 6.68 -0.73
N HIS A 217 -6.11 7.66 -1.36
CA HIS A 217 -6.94 8.64 -0.66
C HIS A 217 -8.34 8.13 -0.34
N ARG A 218 -9.14 7.79 -1.36
CA ARG A 218 -10.52 7.36 -1.12
C ARG A 218 -10.57 5.94 -0.58
N PRO A 219 -11.11 5.71 0.62
CA PRO A 219 -11.11 4.39 1.23
C PRO A 219 -11.96 3.40 0.43
N LEU A 220 -11.52 2.14 0.39
CA LEU A 220 -12.31 1.05 -0.19
C LEU A 220 -13.57 0.74 0.63
N TRP A 221 -13.46 0.88 1.95
CA TRP A 221 -14.55 0.74 2.90
C TRP A 221 -14.50 1.88 3.91
N ALA A 222 -15.63 2.56 4.10
CA ALA A 222 -15.78 3.70 5.00
C ALA A 222 -17.05 3.54 5.84
N SER A 223 -17.02 4.02 7.08
CA SER A 223 -18.20 4.10 7.94
C SER A 223 -18.58 5.55 8.28
N GLY A 224 -17.75 6.52 7.92
CA GLY A 224 -18.00 7.96 8.02
C GLY A 224 -18.28 8.63 6.68
N THR A 225 -18.75 9.87 6.73
CA THR A 225 -18.99 10.70 5.53
C THR A 225 -17.71 11.11 4.79
N HIS A 226 -16.56 11.04 5.45
CA HIS A 226 -15.25 11.38 4.89
C HIS A 226 -14.26 10.20 4.99
N GLY A 227 -14.77 8.98 5.24
CA GLY A 227 -13.97 7.81 5.64
C GLY A 227 -14.44 7.25 6.97
#